data_AF-A0A7S1WW47-F1
#
_entry.id   AF-A0A7S1WW47-F1
#
_cell.length_a   1.000
_cell.length_b   1.000
_cell.length_c   1.000
_cell.angle_alpha   90.00
_cell.angle_beta   90.00
_cell.angle_gamma   90.00
#
_symmetry.space_group_name_H-M   'P 1'
#
loop_
_entity.id
_entity.type
_entity.pdbx_description
1 polymer ?
#
loop_
_entity_poly.entity_id
_entity_poly.type
_entity_poly.pdbx_seq_one_letter_code
_entity_poly.pdbx_strand_id
1 'polypeptide(L)'
;DFHEYLQNEHVQAYFSTQQLDTSDARELFNLLDVDQNEEVTVEEFVMGCMHLRGQAKSSDVATLLRENRKASQKNFRLMRKMEALLRSIIKDVKEFSSGGGRGGVALP
;
A
#
# COMPACT_ATOMS: atom_id res chain seq x y z
N ASP A 1 9.29 -19.77 17.89
CA ASP A 1 7.83 -19.89 18.09
C ASP A 1 7.06 -20.06 16.78
N PHE A 2 6.49 -19.04 16.12
CA PHE A 2 5.61 -19.25 14.93
C PHE A 2 6.27 -20.00 13.76
N HIS A 3 7.48 -19.58 13.36
CA HIS A 3 8.24 -20.25 12.30
C HIS A 3 8.55 -21.72 12.63
N GLU A 4 8.91 -22.00 13.88
CA GLU A 4 9.21 -23.37 14.34
C GLU A 4 7.95 -24.25 14.35
N TYR A 5 6.80 -23.71 14.73
CA TYR A 5 5.53 -24.42 14.62
C TYR A 5 5.16 -24.75 13.16
N LEU A 6 5.48 -23.88 12.21
CA LEU A 6 5.31 -24.14 10.78
C LEU A 6 6.32 -25.16 10.21
N GLN A 7 7.41 -25.48 10.91
CA GLN A 7 8.31 -26.59 10.55
C GLN A 7 7.76 -27.96 10.97
N ASN A 8 6.70 -28.02 11.77
CA ASN A 8 6.10 -29.28 12.18
C ASN A 8 5.32 -29.92 11.01
N GLU A 9 5.69 -31.15 10.64
CA GLU A 9 5.09 -31.88 9.52
C GLU A 9 3.56 -32.01 9.63
N HIS A 10 3.01 -32.17 10.85
CA HIS A 10 1.56 -32.24 11.05
C HIS A 10 0.87 -30.90 10.78
N VAL A 11 1.53 -29.79 11.14
CA VAL A 11 1.03 -28.44 10.86
C VAL A 11 1.08 -28.17 9.36
N GLN A 12 2.19 -28.48 8.70
CA GLN A 12 2.32 -28.35 7.24
C GLN A 12 1.27 -29.18 6.50
N ALA A 13 1.06 -30.44 6.92
CA ALA A 13 0.05 -31.31 6.35
C ALA A 13 -1.36 -30.71 6.51
N TYR A 14 -1.69 -30.18 7.70
CA TYR A 14 -2.97 -29.52 7.94
C TYR A 14 -3.18 -28.30 7.04
N PHE A 15 -2.19 -27.40 6.93
CA PHE A 15 -2.26 -26.22 6.06
C PHE A 15 -2.39 -26.60 4.58
N SER A 16 -1.69 -27.65 4.16
CA SER A 16 -1.81 -28.22 2.81
C SER A 16 -3.26 -28.67 2.52
N THR A 17 -3.94 -29.32 3.48
CA THR A 17 -5.37 -29.66 3.33
C THR A 17 -6.28 -28.43 3.22
N GLN A 18 -5.86 -27.30 3.83
CA GLN A 18 -6.56 -26.02 3.75
C GLN A 18 -6.13 -25.19 2.53
N GLN A 19 -5.32 -25.72 1.61
CA GLN A 19 -4.81 -25.00 0.43
C GLN A 19 -4.11 -23.69 0.80
N LEU A 20 -3.37 -23.70 1.91
CA LEU A 20 -2.56 -22.59 2.38
C LEU A 20 -1.08 -22.90 2.09
N ASP A 21 -0.40 -21.95 1.47
CA ASP A 21 1.03 -22.02 1.27
C ASP A 21 1.77 -21.57 2.53
N THR A 22 2.65 -22.42 3.04
CA THR A 22 3.47 -22.20 4.24
C THR A 22 4.95 -22.09 3.92
N SER A 23 5.32 -22.07 2.62
CA SER A 23 6.70 -22.02 2.15
C SER A 23 7.45 -20.76 2.62
N ASP A 24 6.74 -19.63 2.74
CA ASP A 24 7.23 -18.42 3.41
C ASP A 24 6.41 -18.13 4.67
N ALA A 25 6.91 -18.65 5.80
CA ALA A 25 6.33 -18.42 7.11
C ALA A 25 6.26 -16.94 7.50
N ARG A 26 7.20 -16.11 7.03
CA ARG A 26 7.23 -14.68 7.37
C ARG A 26 6.18 -13.92 6.59
N GLU A 27 6.02 -14.22 5.31
CA GLU A 27 4.96 -13.65 4.49
C GLU A 27 3.59 -14.09 4.99
N LEU A 28 3.40 -15.37 5.32
CA LEU A 28 2.15 -15.86 5.90
C LEU A 28 1.82 -15.15 7.22
N PHE A 29 2.80 -14.97 8.11
CA PHE A 29 2.59 -14.24 9.35
C PHE A 29 2.12 -12.80 9.08
N ASN A 30 2.80 -12.09 8.19
CA ASN A 30 2.43 -10.71 7.83
C ASN A 30 1.05 -10.60 7.17
N LEU A 31 0.59 -11.67 6.51
CA LEU A 31 -0.76 -11.72 5.94
C LEU A 31 -1.84 -11.99 7.01
N LEU A 32 -1.47 -12.64 8.12
CA LEU A 32 -2.36 -12.95 9.23
C LEU A 32 -2.42 -11.82 10.26
N ASP A 33 -1.30 -11.12 10.51
CA ASP A 33 -1.21 -9.95 11.40
C ASP A 33 -1.85 -8.73 10.73
N VAL A 34 -3.16 -8.55 10.97
CA VAL A 34 -3.97 -7.53 10.27
C VAL A 34 -3.74 -6.15 10.87
N ASP A 35 -3.52 -6.07 12.19
CA ASP A 35 -3.34 -4.81 12.90
C ASP A 35 -1.87 -4.35 12.97
N GLN A 36 -0.93 -5.18 12.50
CA GLN A 36 0.52 -4.92 12.45
C GLN A 36 1.16 -4.75 13.82
N ASN A 37 0.68 -5.53 14.80
CA ASN A 37 1.20 -5.50 16.17
C ASN A 37 2.34 -6.52 16.41
N GLU A 38 2.78 -7.24 15.37
CA GLU A 38 3.77 -8.32 15.41
C GLU A 38 3.34 -9.58 16.17
N GLU A 39 2.05 -9.72 16.46
CA GLU A 39 1.40 -10.89 17.03
C GLU A 39 0.27 -11.39 16.11
N VAL A 40 -0.16 -12.64 16.28
CA VAL A 40 -1.32 -13.18 15.56
C VAL A 40 -2.25 -13.79 16.59
N THR A 41 -3.39 -13.15 16.80
CA THR A 41 -4.46 -13.67 17.65
C THR A 41 -5.12 -14.90 17.01
N VAL A 42 -5.85 -15.68 17.81
CA VAL A 42 -6.62 -16.83 17.28
C VAL A 42 -7.67 -16.36 16.27
N GLU A 43 -8.30 -15.23 16.53
CA GLU A 43 -9.28 -14.61 15.65
C GLU A 43 -8.67 -14.23 14.30
N GLU A 44 -7.52 -13.56 14.30
CA GLU A 44 -6.76 -13.21 13.09
C GLU A 44 -6.30 -14.44 12.33
N PHE A 45 -5.80 -15.44 13.04
CA PHE A 45 -5.39 -16.70 12.45
C PHE A 45 -6.54 -17.38 11.71
N VAL A 46 -7.70 -17.55 12.37
CA VAL A 46 -8.86 -18.23 11.79
C VAL A 46 -9.40 -17.43 10.60
N MET A 47 -9.60 -16.12 10.78
CA MET A 47 -10.11 -15.24 9.74
C MET A 47 -9.15 -15.18 8.55
N GLY A 48 -7.86 -15.04 8.80
CA GLY A 48 -6.83 -15.00 7.78
C GLY A 48 -6.73 -16.31 7.01
N CYS A 49 -6.72 -17.46 7.70
CA CYS A 49 -6.76 -18.77 7.04
C CYS A 49 -8.02 -18.96 6.18
N MET A 50 -9.18 -18.47 6.61
CA MET A 50 -10.42 -18.52 5.81
C MET A 50 -10.34 -17.67 4.53
N HIS A 51 -9.62 -16.54 4.57
CA HIS A 51 -9.46 -15.65 3.41
C HIS A 51 -8.35 -16.08 2.46
N LEU A 52 -7.26 -16.63 2.99
CA LEU A 52 -6.08 -17.05 2.24
C LEU A 52 -6.23 -18.45 1.63
N ARG A 53 -7.19 -19.25 2.13
CA ARG A 53 -7.41 -20.62 1.66
C ARG A 53 -7.83 -20.64 0.19
N GLY A 54 -7.03 -21.35 -0.61
CA GLY A 54 -7.32 -21.64 -2.01
C GLY A 54 -6.92 -20.52 -2.95
N GLN A 55 -7.16 -20.75 -4.25
CA GLN A 55 -6.80 -19.78 -5.28
C GLN A 55 -7.80 -18.64 -5.33
N ALA A 56 -7.30 -17.41 -5.50
CA ALA A 56 -8.12 -16.25 -5.81
C ALA A 56 -9.02 -16.56 -7.03
N LYS A 57 -10.32 -16.31 -6.92
CA LYS A 57 -11.24 -16.55 -8.03
C LYS A 57 -10.99 -15.52 -9.12
N SER A 58 -11.35 -15.86 -10.36
CA SER A 58 -11.25 -14.91 -11.49
C SER A 58 -11.99 -13.59 -11.24
N SER A 59 -13.07 -13.62 -10.43
CA SER A 59 -13.79 -12.43 -9.97
C SER A 59 -12.96 -11.52 -9.06
N ASP A 60 -12.15 -12.11 -8.19
CA ASP A 60 -11.30 -11.39 -7.23
C ASP A 60 -10.18 -10.69 -7.97
N VAL A 61 -9.54 -11.41 -8.91
CA VAL A 61 -8.52 -10.85 -9.82
C VAL A 61 -9.11 -9.74 -10.70
N ALA A 62 -10.29 -9.95 -11.29
CA ALA A 62 -10.95 -8.92 -12.09
C ALA A 62 -11.29 -7.67 -11.27
N THR A 63 -11.69 -7.85 -10.00
CA THR A 63 -11.95 -6.74 -9.07
C THR A 63 -10.66 -5.98 -8.76
N LEU A 64 -9.57 -6.68 -8.45
CA LEU A 64 -8.25 -6.07 -8.24
C LEU A 64 -7.79 -5.26 -9.46
N LEU A 65 -7.90 -5.82 -10.67
CA LEU A 65 -7.54 -5.12 -11.90
C LEU A 65 -8.38 -3.85 -12.11
N ARG A 66 -9.69 -3.91 -11.80
CA ARG A 66 -10.59 -2.76 -11.90
C ARG A 66 -10.21 -1.66 -10.91
N GLU A 67 -9.99 -2.02 -9.65
CA GLU A 67 -9.62 -1.05 -8.61
C GLU A 67 -8.21 -0.47 -8.85
N ASN A 68 -7.26 -1.28 -9.32
CA ASN A 68 -5.94 -0.81 -9.73
C ASN A 68 -6.03 0.21 -10.89
N ARG A 69 -6.86 -0.07 -11.90
CA ARG A 69 -7.11 0.87 -13.01
C ARG A 69 -7.70 2.19 -12.51
N LYS A 70 -8.68 2.12 -11.61
CA LYS A 70 -9.28 3.32 -10.99
C LYS A 70 -8.26 4.11 -10.17
N ALA A 71 -7.43 3.44 -9.37
CA ALA A 71 -6.36 4.07 -8.58
C ALA A 71 -5.35 4.77 -9.50
N SER A 72 -4.89 4.08 -10.56
CA SER A 72 -3.99 4.65 -11.57
C SER A 72 -4.58 5.91 -12.22
N GLN A 73 -5.86 5.88 -12.61
CA GLN A 73 -6.54 7.06 -13.16
C GLN A 73 -6.66 8.22 -12.15
N LYS A 74 -6.92 7.92 -10.87
CA LYS A 74 -6.92 8.93 -9.80
C LYS A 74 -5.54 9.56 -9.66
N ASN A 75 -4.49 8.74 -9.66
CA ASN A 75 -3.09 9.21 -9.57
C ASN A 75 -2.73 10.11 -10.75
N PHE A 76 -3.07 9.74 -11.99
CA PHE A 76 -2.83 10.59 -13.17
C PHE A 76 -3.57 11.94 -13.07
N ARG A 77 -4.82 11.95 -12.60
CA ARG A 77 -5.57 13.19 -12.38
C ARG A 77 -4.91 14.07 -11.31
N LEU A 78 -4.43 13.48 -10.22
CA LEU A 78 -3.75 14.20 -9.17
C LEU A 78 -2.42 14.80 -9.67
N MET A 79 -1.62 14.02 -10.39
CA MET A 79 -0.36 14.48 -10.98
C MET A 79 -0.56 15.69 -11.91
N ARG A 80 -1.58 15.65 -12.77
CA ARG A 80 -1.91 16.79 -13.65
C ARG A 80 -2.31 18.04 -12.87
N LYS A 81 -3.09 17.89 -11.79
CA LYS A 81 -3.45 19.02 -10.91
C LYS A 81 -2.21 19.59 -10.23
N MET A 82 -1.34 18.71 -9.73
CA MET A 82 -0.10 19.12 -9.07
C MET A 82 0.83 19.88 -10.02
N GLU A 83 0.98 19.41 -11.26
CA GLU A 83 1.75 20.11 -12.29
C GLU A 83 1.18 21.50 -12.58
N ALA A 84 -0.14 21.64 -12.71
CA ALA A 84 -0.78 22.93 -12.95
C ALA A 84 -0.57 23.90 -11.78
N LEU A 85 -0.70 23.43 -10.54
CA LEU A 85 -0.45 24.23 -9.35
C LEU A 85 1.01 24.68 -9.26
N LEU A 86 1.96 23.79 -9.50
CA LEU A 86 3.39 24.14 -9.52
C LEU A 86 3.70 25.19 -10.59
N ARG A 87 3.11 25.07 -11.79
CA ARG A 87 3.26 26.07 -12.85
C ARG A 87 2.72 27.43 -12.44
N SER A 88 1.58 27.47 -11.74
CA SER A 88 1.01 28.72 -11.21
C SER A 88 1.95 29.36 -10.18
N ILE A 89 2.43 28.59 -9.20
CA ILE A 89 3.35 29.09 -8.17
C ILE A 89 4.63 29.65 -8.80
N ILE A 90 5.21 28.94 -9.78
CA ILE A 90 6.42 29.41 -10.48
C ILE A 90 6.16 30.75 -11.20
N LYS A 91 4.97 30.91 -11.79
CA LYS A 91 4.59 32.16 -12.44
C LYS A 91 4.48 33.30 -11.43
N ASP A 92 3.78 33.07 -10.32
CA ASP A 92 3.55 34.08 -9.28
C ASP A 92 4.89 34.53 -8.63
N VAL A 93 5.81 33.58 -8.39
CA VAL A 93 7.16 33.87 -7.87
C VAL A 93 7.97 34.73 -8.85
N LYS A 94 7.88 34.48 -10.16
CA LYS A 94 8.59 35.26 -11.18
C LYS A 94 8.04 36.68 -11.30
N GLU A 95 6.72 36.84 -11.22
CA GLU A 95 6.07 38.15 -11.24
C GLU A 95 6.44 38.98 -10.01
N PHE A 96 6.47 38.37 -8.82
CA PHE A 96 6.95 39.01 -7.59
C PHE A 96 8.42 39.47 -7.69
N SER A 97 9.29 38.63 -8.24
CA SER A 97 10.72 38.92 -8.40
C SER A 97 10.99 40.06 -9.41
N SER A 98 10.10 40.23 -10.39
CA SER A 98 10.21 41.25 -11.44
C SER A 98 9.60 42.60 -11.01
N GLY A 99 8.74 42.62 -9.99
CA GLY A 99 8.10 43.83 -9.43
C GLY A 99 8.89 44.55 -8.33
N GLY A 100 9.93 43.93 -7.76
CA GLY A 100 10.69 44.45 -6.61
C GLY A 100 11.77 45.52 -6.90
N GLY A 101 11.92 45.97 -8.14
CA GLY A 101 13.03 46.84 -8.57
C GLY A 101 12.86 48.35 -8.36
N ARG A 102 11.87 48.83 -7.59
CA ARG A 102 11.66 50.27 -7.34
C ARG A 102 11.51 50.55 -5.84
N GLY A 103 12.64 50.59 -5.15
CA GLY A 103 12.70 50.95 -3.73
C GLY A 103 14.13 51.14 -3.26
N GLY A 104 14.95 51.84 -4.05
CA GLY A 104 16.26 52.32 -3.58
C GLY A 104 16.02 53.37 -2.50
N VAL A 105 16.09 52.94 -1.24
CA VAL A 105 16.10 53.85 -0.09
C VAL A 105 17.48 54.49 -0.06
N ALA A 106 17.55 55.78 -0.39
CA ALA A 106 18.72 56.59 -0.11
C ALA A 106 18.81 56.77 1.41
N LEU A 107 19.83 56.19 2.03
CA LEU A 107 20.20 56.42 3.42
C LEU A 107 21.09 57.68 3.49
N PRO A 108 20.77 58.68 4.33
CA PRO A 108 21.79 59.53 4.94
C PRO A 108 22.53 58.79 6.06
#